data_AF-A0A377M202-F1
#
_entry.id   AF-A0A377M202-F1
#
_cell.length_a   1.000
_cell.length_b   1.000
_cell.length_c   1.000
_cell.angle_alpha   90.00
_cell.angle_beta   90.00
_cell.angle_gamma   90.00
#
_symmetry.space_group_name_H-M   'P 1'
#
loop_
_entity.id
_entity.type
_entity.pdbx_description
1 polymer ?
#
loop_
_entity_poly.entity_id
_entity_poly.type
_entity_poly.pdbx_seq_one_letter_code
_entity_poly.pdbx_strand_id
1 'polypeptide(L)' 'MALGSDSHTAFTLGDFSECLKVLNDVNFPEAQILNVTPRRMLDFLESRGMEPIAEFADL' A
#
# COMPACT_ATOMS: atom_id res chain seq x y z
N MET A 1 -1.35 -0.47 7.84
CA MET A 1 -1.80 -1.73 7.20
C MET A 1 -1.34 -1.74 5.75
N ALA A 2 -0.90 -2.88 5.24
CA ALA A 2 -0.54 -3.07 3.84
C ALA A 2 -1.59 -3.96 3.15
N LEU A 3 -1.95 -3.62 1.91
CA LEU A 3 -2.80 -4.41 1.04
C LEU A 3 -1.92 -5.16 0.03
N GLY A 4 -2.17 -6.46 -0.12
CA GLY A 4 -1.51 -7.30 -1.10
C GLY A 4 -2.57 -8.21 -1.73
N SER A 5 -2.59 -8.30 -3.06
CA SER A 5 -3.57 -9.11 -3.79
C SER A 5 -3.21 -10.59 -3.76
N ASP A 6 -2.00 -10.93 -3.29
CA ASP A 6 -1.42 -12.28 -3.29
C ASP A 6 -1.56 -12.98 -4.65
N SER A 7 -1.37 -12.18 -5.70
CA SER A 7 -1.57 -12.61 -7.07
C SER A 7 -0.50 -13.60 -7.51
N HIS A 8 -0.92 -14.80 -7.89
CA HIS A 8 -0.06 -15.83 -8.49
C HIS A 8 0.06 -15.68 -10.02
N THR A 9 -0.80 -14.84 -10.62
CA THR A 9 -0.74 -14.40 -12.02
C THR A 9 -1.11 -12.92 -12.09
N ALA A 10 -0.63 -12.19 -13.10
CA ALA A 10 -0.79 -10.73 -13.17
C ALA A 10 -2.24 -10.25 -13.36
N PHE A 11 -3.18 -11.13 -13.71
CA PHE A 11 -4.58 -10.76 -13.99
C PHE A 11 -5.32 -10.12 -12.81
N THR A 12 -4.91 -10.40 -11.57
CA THR A 12 -5.54 -9.85 -10.36
C THR A 12 -4.62 -8.89 -9.59
N LEU A 13 -3.50 -8.48 -10.19
CA LEU A 13 -2.54 -7.61 -9.52
C LEU A 13 -3.18 -6.26 -9.19
N GLY A 14 -3.20 -5.90 -7.91
CA GLY A 14 -3.80 -4.66 -7.44
C GLY A 14 -5.32 -4.69 -7.25
N ASP A 15 -5.97 -5.84 -7.44
CA ASP A 15 -7.37 -6.01 -7.04
C ASP A 15 -7.46 -6.14 -5.51
N PHE A 16 -8.04 -5.12 -4.87
CA PHE A 16 -8.24 -5.04 -3.43
C PHE A 16 -9.72 -4.91 -3.05
N SER A 17 -10.64 -5.18 -3.98
CA SER A 17 -12.07 -4.94 -3.83
C SER A 17 -12.68 -5.58 -2.56
N GLU A 18 -12.36 -6.85 -2.29
CA GLU A 18 -12.85 -7.55 -1.09
C GLU A 18 -12.22 -7.05 0.21
N CYS A 19 -10.91 -6.74 0.19
CA CYS A 19 -10.24 -6.18 1.37
C CYS A 19 -10.84 -4.84 1.77
N LEU A 20 -11.17 -3.97 0.80
CA LEU A 20 -11.77 -2.67 1.07
C LEU A 20 -13.12 -2.77 1.78
N LYS A 21 -13.94 -3.78 1.46
CA LYS A 21 -15.23 -4.01 2.16
C LYS A 21 -15.01 -4.25 3.66
N VAL A 22 -14.08 -5.14 3.99
CA VAL A 22 -13.75 -5.48 5.39
C VAL A 22 -13.25 -4.26 6.16
N LEU A 23 -12.45 -3.39 5.54
CA LEU A 23 -11.97 -2.16 6.16
C LEU A 23 -13.08 -1.15 6.40
N ASN A 24 -13.97 -1.00 5.42
CA ASN A 24 -15.10 -0.09 5.54
C ASN A 24 -16.06 -0.54 6.64
N ASP A 25 -16.31 -1.84 6.78
CA ASP A 25 -17.19 -2.41 7.80
C ASP A 25 -16.71 -2.09 9.24
N VAL A 26 -15.40 -1.93 9.44
CA VAL A 26 -14.82 -1.58 10.74
C VAL A 26 -14.42 -0.11 10.86
N ASN A 27 -14.79 0.73 9.86
CA ASN A 27 -14.37 2.13 9.76
C ASN A 27 -12.85 2.31 9.93
N PHE A 28 -12.06 1.45 9.29
CA PHE A 28 -10.61 1.52 9.40
C PHE A 28 -10.10 2.85 8.84
N PRO A 29 -9.20 3.56 9.55
CA PRO A 29 -8.73 4.87 9.10
C PRO A 29 -7.84 4.74 7.86
N GLU A 30 -8.27 5.36 6.76
CA GLU A 30 -7.53 5.37 5.49
C GLU A 30 -6.10 5.92 5.63
N ALA A 31 -5.90 6.89 6.53
CA ALA A 31 -4.59 7.46 6.84
C ALA A 31 -3.57 6.39 7.32
N GLN A 32 -4.03 5.24 7.82
CA GLN A 32 -3.18 4.13 8.25
C GLN A 32 -3.01 3.02 7.20
N ILE A 33 -3.54 3.21 5.98
CA ILE A 33 -3.34 2.29 4.85
C ILE A 33 -2.11 2.75 4.06
N LEU A 34 -1.14 1.87 3.80
CA LEU A 34 0.12 2.23 3.12
C LEU A 34 -0.05 2.40 1.61
N ASN A 35 -0.93 1.62 0.99
CA ASN A 35 -1.11 1.55 -0.46
C ASN A 35 -1.82 2.77 -1.09
N VAL A 36 -2.16 3.79 -0.30
CA VAL A 36 -2.89 4.98 -0.79
C VAL A 36 -2.06 5.78 -1.80
N THR A 37 -0.75 5.90 -1.57
CA THR A 37 0.17 6.51 -2.54
C THR A 37 1.53 5.80 -2.49
N PRO A 38 2.30 5.81 -3.60
CA PRO A 38 3.69 5.32 -3.60
C PRO A 38 4.54 6.00 -2.53
N ARG A 39 4.46 7.33 -2.43
CA ARG A 39 5.19 8.13 -1.44
C ARG A 39 4.97 7.67 0.00
N ARG A 40 3.75 7.33 0.38
CA ARG A 40 3.43 6.85 1.75
C ARG A 40 4.12 5.52 2.07
N MET A 41 4.19 4.61 1.10
CA MET A 41 4.93 3.35 1.27
C MET A 41 6.44 3.61 1.40
N LEU A 42 6.99 4.50 0.57
CA LEU A 42 8.41 4.86 0.60
C LEU A 42 8.80 5.53 1.93
N ASP A 43 8.00 6.50 2.39
CA ASP A 43 8.20 7.16 3.70
C ASP A 43 8.19 6.16 4.85
N PHE A 44 7.28 5.18 4.79
CA PHE A 44 7.23 4.11 5.78
C PHE A 44 8.52 3.27 5.77
N LEU A 45 9.04 2.88 4.60
CA LEU A 45 10.28 2.11 4.50
C LEU A 45 11.50 2.93 4.97
N GLU A 46 11.58 4.21 4.60
CA GLU A 46 12.63 5.12 5.07
C GLU A 46 12.62 5.28 6.60
N SER A 47 11.42 5.38 7.21
CA SER A 47 11.28 5.43 8.67
C SER A 47 11.79 4.17 9.39
N ARG A 48 11.96 3.06 8.67
CA ARG A 48 12.49 1.78 9.17
C ARG A 48 13.97 1.58 8.85
N GLY A 49 14.64 2.61 8.30
CA GLY A 49 16.08 2.63 8.03
C GLY A 49 16.46 2.26 6.60
N MET A 50 15.51 2.25 5.67
CA MET A 50 15.84 2.14 4.24
C MET A 50 16.35 3.48 3.71
N GLU A 51 17.42 3.47 2.92
CA GLU A 51 17.87 4.68 2.22
C GLU A 51 16.86 5.08 1.13
N PRO A 52 16.67 6.40 0.87
CA PRO A 52 15.80 6.87 -0.19
C PRO A 52 16.22 6.34 -1.56
N ILE A 53 15.24 5.99 -2.40
CA ILE A 53 15.45 5.51 -3.77
C ILE A 53 15.26 6.68 -4.74
N ALA A 54 16.36 7.20 -5.28
CA ALA A 54 16.34 8.40 -6.13
C ALA A 54 15.48 8.24 -7.39
N GLU A 55 15.44 7.05 -7.98
CA GLU A 55 14.65 6.72 -9.16
C GLU A 55 13.14 6.82 -8.93
N PHE A 56 12.70 6.84 -7.66
CA PHE A 56 11.30 6.96 -7.26
C PHE A 56 10.95 8.35 -6.70
N ALA A 57 11.82 9.34 -6.85
CA ALA A 57 11.59 10.69 -6.33
C ALA A 57 10.35 11.38 -6.95
N ASP A 58 10.00 11.04 -8.19
CA ASP A 58 8.90 11.66 -8.93
C ASP A 58 7.57 10.87 -8.88
N LEU A 59 7.49 9.81 -8.05
CA LEU A 59 6.28 8.97 -7.88
C LEU A 59 5.26 9.54 -6.90
#